data_AF-A0A7Y2E9G1-F1
#
_entry.id   AF-A0A7Y2E9G1-F1
#
_cell.length_a   1.000
_cell.length_b   1.000
_cell.length_c   1.000
_cell.angle_alpha   90.00
_cell.angle_beta   90.00
_cell.angle_gamma   90.00
#
_symmetry.space_group_name_H-M   'P 1'
#
loop_
_entity.id
_entity.type
_entity.pdbx_description
1 polymer ?
#
loop_
_entity_poly.entity_id
_entity_poly.type
_entity_poly.pdbx_seq_one_letter_code
_entity_poly.pdbx_strand_id
1 'polypeptide(L)'
;MNGDFSEYFNIIAAFAFILGGGNLLKIHLEKISRKKRGWGYSVVTIVGFLFVLLAGVFKIGNPEGLTGSVDTPGSWFAVSYDSFFTPLQSTMFSILAFFVASASYRAFRAKNTEATLLLTAALIILLGRTFVGYWLTAWMPESMYWATIPELSGWIMSVVNQAGQRAILIGIALGVISTSLKVILGIERSYLGGE
;
A
#
# COMPACT_ATOMS: atom_id res chain seq x y z
N MET A 1 -10.10 2.12 -24.40
CA MET A 1 -8.74 1.75 -23.96
C MET A 1 -8.62 1.32 -22.50
N ASN A 2 -9.54 1.69 -21.57
CA ASN A 2 -9.46 1.23 -20.17
C ASN A 2 -10.02 -0.20 -19.93
N GLY A 3 -10.81 -0.75 -20.86
CA GLY A 3 -11.40 -2.09 -20.75
C GLY A 3 -10.36 -3.20 -20.88
N ASP A 4 -9.59 -3.18 -21.98
CA ASP A 4 -8.65 -4.26 -22.31
C ASP A 4 -7.56 -4.43 -21.24
N PHE A 5 -6.96 -3.34 -20.75
CA PHE A 5 -5.93 -3.43 -19.72
C PHE A 5 -6.47 -4.02 -18.41
N SER A 6 -7.68 -3.61 -18.00
CA SER A 6 -8.32 -4.12 -16.79
C SER A 6 -8.63 -5.62 -16.91
N GLU A 7 -9.01 -6.07 -18.10
CA GLU A 7 -9.26 -7.48 -18.38
C GLU A 7 -7.98 -8.32 -18.33
N TYR A 8 -6.91 -7.90 -19.03
CA TYR A 8 -5.61 -8.57 -18.94
C TYR A 8 -5.07 -8.61 -17.52
N PHE A 9 -5.19 -7.49 -16.78
CA PHE A 9 -4.80 -7.43 -15.38
C PHE A 9 -5.57 -8.43 -14.51
N ASN A 10 -6.89 -8.51 -14.66
CA ASN A 10 -7.72 -9.43 -13.90
C ASN A 10 -7.38 -10.90 -14.19
N ILE A 11 -7.12 -11.24 -15.45
CA ILE A 11 -6.68 -12.60 -15.82
C ILE A 11 -5.36 -12.93 -15.13
N ILE A 12 -4.36 -12.05 -15.23
CA ILE A 12 -3.04 -12.25 -14.59
C ILE A 12 -3.20 -12.33 -13.06
N ALA A 13 -4.01 -11.45 -12.47
CA ALA A 13 -4.28 -11.43 -11.04
C ALA A 13 -4.90 -12.75 -10.55
N ALA A 14 -5.83 -13.33 -11.31
CA ALA A 14 -6.43 -14.62 -10.98
C ALA A 14 -5.37 -15.74 -10.90
N PHE A 15 -4.47 -15.84 -11.88
CA PHE A 15 -3.36 -16.80 -11.84
C PHE A 15 -2.39 -16.49 -10.69
N ALA A 16 -2.08 -15.22 -10.46
CA ALA A 16 -1.19 -14.79 -9.38
C ALA A 16 -1.76 -15.15 -7.99
N PHE A 17 -3.07 -15.02 -7.77
CA PHE A 17 -3.70 -15.42 -6.52
C PHE A 17 -3.59 -16.93 -6.28
N ILE A 18 -3.82 -17.75 -7.30
CA ILE A 18 -3.70 -19.21 -7.20
C ILE A 18 -2.24 -19.60 -6.91
N LEU A 19 -1.28 -19.03 -7.65
CA LEU A 19 0.14 -19.30 -7.46
C LEU A 19 0.64 -18.80 -6.09
N GLY A 20 0.21 -17.61 -5.67
CA GLY A 20 0.58 -17.02 -4.38
C GLY A 20 0.04 -17.84 -3.21
N GLY A 21 -1.25 -18.17 -3.22
CA GLY A 21 -1.87 -19.03 -2.20
C GLY A 21 -1.28 -20.44 -2.18
N GLY A 22 -1.09 -21.04 -3.36
CA GLY A 22 -0.46 -22.35 -3.50
C GLY A 22 0.99 -22.37 -2.98
N ASN A 23 1.78 -21.34 -3.27
CA ASN A 23 3.15 -21.22 -2.78
C ASN A 23 3.22 -21.05 -1.26
N LEU A 24 2.33 -20.23 -0.69
CA LEU A 24 2.19 -20.08 0.76
C LEU A 24 1.91 -21.45 1.41
N LEU A 25 0.88 -22.16 0.94
CA LEU A 25 0.53 -23.48 1.46
C LEU A 25 1.71 -24.46 1.32
N LYS A 26 2.36 -24.53 0.15
CA LYS A 26 3.50 -25.41 -0.09
C LYS A 26 4.62 -25.18 0.93
N ILE A 27 5.08 -23.93 1.09
CA ILE A 27 6.19 -23.58 1.99
C ILE A 27 5.85 -23.92 3.44
N HIS A 28 4.64 -23.56 3.89
CA HIS A 28 4.26 -23.76 5.28
C HIS A 28 3.93 -25.22 5.60
N LEU A 29 3.32 -25.97 4.67
CA LEU A 29 3.08 -27.42 4.82
C LEU A 29 4.39 -28.21 4.84
N GLU A 30 5.34 -27.88 3.97
CA GLU A 30 6.66 -28.49 3.97
C GLU A 30 7.40 -28.23 5.28
N LYS A 31 7.33 -27.00 5.78
CA LYS A 31 7.90 -26.61 7.08
C LYS A 31 7.29 -27.41 8.25
N ILE A 32 5.99 -27.69 8.21
CA ILE A 32 5.28 -28.51 9.21
C ILE A 32 5.68 -29.98 9.10
N SER A 33 5.66 -30.54 7.88
CA SER A 33 6.00 -31.94 7.61
C SER A 33 7.44 -32.26 8.05
N ARG A 34 8.38 -31.37 7.71
CA ARG A 34 9.80 -31.48 8.10
C ARG A 34 10.08 -31.04 9.54
N LYS A 35 9.06 -30.61 10.31
CA LYS A 35 9.17 -30.06 11.68
C LYS A 35 10.33 -29.06 11.86
N LYS A 36 10.60 -28.23 10.84
CA LYS A 36 11.67 -27.22 10.91
C LYS A 36 11.36 -26.21 12.04
N ARG A 37 12.39 -25.51 12.52
CA ARG A 37 12.25 -24.53 13.62
C ARG A 37 11.11 -23.53 13.34
N GLY A 38 10.22 -23.37 14.32
CA GLY A 38 9.06 -22.48 14.20
C GLY A 38 7.90 -23.04 13.35
N TRP A 39 7.78 -24.36 13.22
CA TRP A 39 6.65 -25.01 12.54
C TRP A 39 5.28 -24.66 13.16
N GLY A 40 5.23 -24.40 14.48
CA GLY A 40 3.99 -24.01 15.17
C GLY A 40 3.38 -22.73 14.60
N TYR A 41 4.22 -21.74 14.26
CA TYR A 41 3.74 -20.50 13.62
C TYR A 41 3.18 -20.76 12.21
N SER A 42 3.74 -21.71 11.47
CA SER A 42 3.20 -22.11 10.17
C SER A 42 1.79 -22.69 10.28
N VAL A 43 1.48 -23.43 11.35
CA VAL A 43 0.12 -23.94 11.59
C VAL A 43 -0.85 -22.78 11.75
N VAL A 44 -0.50 -21.78 12.57
CA VAL A 44 -1.32 -20.57 12.76
C VAL A 44 -1.53 -19.84 11.43
N THR A 45 -0.49 -19.70 10.61
CA THR A 45 -0.60 -19.08 9.28
C THR A 45 -1.55 -19.83 8.36
N ILE A 46 -1.43 -21.16 8.25
CA ILE A 46 -2.30 -21.97 7.38
C ILE A 46 -3.74 -21.91 7.87
N VAL A 47 -3.97 -22.06 9.18
CA VAL A 47 -5.32 -22.01 9.75
C VAL A 47 -5.95 -20.64 9.54
N GLY A 48 -5.21 -19.55 9.79
CA GLY A 48 -5.69 -18.20 9.55
C GLY A 48 -5.97 -17.92 8.06
N PHE A 49 -5.09 -18.37 7.17
CA PHE A 49 -5.28 -18.27 5.73
C PHE A 49 -6.54 -19.01 5.27
N LEU A 50 -6.70 -20.27 5.66
CA LEU A 50 -7.88 -21.06 5.33
C LEU A 50 -9.15 -20.45 5.94
N PHE A 51 -9.09 -19.99 7.18
CA PHE A 51 -10.22 -19.34 7.83
C PHE A 51 -10.70 -18.11 7.04
N VAL A 52 -9.82 -17.17 6.72
CA VAL A 52 -10.17 -15.95 5.98
C VAL A 52 -10.61 -16.28 4.54
N LEU A 53 -9.93 -17.22 3.88
CA LEU A 53 -10.27 -17.65 2.52
C LEU A 53 -11.66 -18.28 2.48
N LEU A 54 -11.95 -19.23 3.37
CA LEU A 54 -13.24 -19.90 3.44
C LEU A 54 -14.35 -18.93 3.87
N ALA A 55 -14.09 -18.06 4.85
CA ALA A 55 -15.03 -17.02 5.27
C ALA A 55 -15.40 -16.08 4.12
N GLY A 56 -14.43 -15.68 3.29
CA GLY A 56 -14.65 -14.83 2.12
C GLY A 56 -15.37 -15.55 0.98
N VAL A 57 -14.88 -16.73 0.56
CA VAL A 57 -15.42 -17.50 -0.58
C VAL A 57 -16.86 -17.95 -0.31
N PHE A 58 -17.11 -18.48 0.89
CA PHE A 58 -18.44 -18.96 1.27
C PHE A 58 -19.31 -17.87 1.91
N LYS A 59 -18.81 -16.62 2.00
CA LYS A 59 -19.50 -15.47 2.63
C LYS A 59 -20.13 -15.82 3.97
N ILE A 60 -19.39 -16.56 4.78
CA ILE A 60 -19.89 -17.13 6.03
C ILE A 60 -20.27 -15.97 6.95
N GLY A 61 -21.42 -16.08 7.62
CA GLY A 61 -21.91 -15.07 8.57
C GLY A 61 -22.35 -13.75 7.92
N ASN A 62 -22.43 -13.69 6.59
CA ASN A 62 -23.01 -12.52 5.93
C ASN A 62 -24.53 -12.44 6.24
N PRO A 63 -25.03 -11.32 6.80
CA PRO A 63 -26.46 -11.11 7.05
C PRO A 63 -27.34 -11.24 5.79
N GLU A 64 -26.80 -10.90 4.62
CA GLU A 64 -27.45 -10.98 3.32
C GLU A 64 -27.19 -12.33 2.61
N GLY A 65 -26.56 -13.28 3.30
CA GLY A 65 -26.24 -14.61 2.78
C GLY A 65 -25.24 -14.59 1.61
N LEU A 66 -25.38 -15.56 0.70
CA LEU A 66 -24.47 -15.73 -0.44
C LEU A 66 -24.58 -14.62 -1.50
N THR A 67 -25.68 -13.87 -1.49
CA THR A 67 -25.93 -12.76 -2.42
C THR A 67 -25.28 -11.45 -1.96
N GLY A 68 -25.01 -11.30 -0.66
CA GLY A 68 -24.38 -10.11 -0.10
C GLY A 68 -22.93 -9.89 -0.52
N SER A 69 -22.42 -8.68 -0.34
CA SER A 69 -21.02 -8.37 -0.62
C SER A 69 -20.07 -9.03 0.41
N VAL A 70 -18.81 -9.28 0.08
CA VAL A 70 -17.89 -9.94 1.04
C VAL A 70 -17.56 -9.07 2.26
N ASP A 71 -17.67 -7.76 2.09
CA ASP A 71 -17.37 -6.70 3.06
C ASP A 71 -18.60 -6.23 3.86
N THR A 72 -19.75 -6.89 3.73
CA THR A 72 -20.94 -6.54 4.51
C THR A 72 -20.64 -6.56 6.01
N PRO A 73 -20.97 -5.51 6.77
CA PRO A 73 -20.76 -5.46 8.22
C PRO A 73 -21.39 -6.67 8.91
N GLY A 74 -20.60 -7.36 9.73
CA GLY A 74 -21.02 -8.58 10.43
C GLY A 74 -20.64 -9.89 9.72
N SER A 75 -20.19 -9.85 8.45
CA SER A 75 -19.60 -11.02 7.81
C SER A 75 -18.33 -11.44 8.56
N TRP A 76 -18.03 -12.74 8.64
CA TRP A 76 -16.81 -13.20 9.30
C TRP A 76 -15.54 -12.66 8.63
N PHE A 77 -15.61 -12.41 7.32
CA PHE A 77 -14.53 -11.74 6.59
C PHE A 77 -14.32 -10.31 7.07
N ALA A 78 -15.37 -9.49 7.11
CA ALA A 78 -15.32 -8.10 7.58
C ALA A 78 -14.85 -8.01 9.04
N VAL A 79 -15.41 -8.86 9.91
CA VAL A 79 -15.00 -8.91 11.33
C VAL A 79 -13.53 -9.26 11.47
N SER A 80 -13.01 -10.22 10.70
CA SER A 80 -11.59 -10.58 10.73
C SER A 80 -10.71 -9.45 10.21
N TYR A 81 -11.14 -8.79 9.14
CA TYR A 81 -10.44 -7.65 8.57
C TYR A 81 -10.33 -6.51 9.60
N ASP A 82 -11.45 -6.12 10.22
CA ASP A 82 -11.48 -5.00 11.17
C ASP A 82 -10.81 -5.33 12.50
N SER A 83 -10.84 -6.59 12.93
CA SER A 83 -10.27 -6.99 14.23
C SER A 83 -8.76 -7.25 14.16
N PHE A 84 -8.26 -7.76 13.03
CA PHE A 84 -6.85 -8.14 12.90
C PHE A 84 -6.10 -7.28 11.89
N PHE A 85 -6.60 -7.18 10.67
CA PHE A 85 -5.88 -6.52 9.58
C PHE A 85 -5.77 -5.00 9.81
N THR A 86 -6.89 -4.35 10.12
CA THR A 86 -6.93 -2.89 10.32
C THR A 86 -6.00 -2.43 11.46
N PRO A 87 -6.04 -3.01 12.68
CA PRO A 87 -5.14 -2.58 13.75
C PRO A 87 -3.67 -2.87 13.45
N LEU A 88 -3.35 -4.03 12.87
CA LEU A 88 -1.98 -4.37 12.48
C LEU A 88 -1.45 -3.37 11.45
N GLN A 89 -2.25 -3.01 10.45
CA GLN A 89 -1.91 -1.98 9.49
C GLN A 89 -1.69 -0.62 10.15
N SER A 90 -2.56 -0.22 11.10
CA SER A 90 -2.38 1.00 11.89
C SER A 90 -1.09 1.01 12.70
N THR A 91 -0.66 -0.12 13.28
CA THR A 91 0.62 -0.19 14.00
C THR A 91 1.81 -0.01 13.06
N MET A 92 1.79 -0.60 11.87
CA MET A 92 2.83 -0.38 10.86
C MET A 92 2.90 1.09 10.45
N PHE A 93 1.77 1.73 10.18
CA PHE A 93 1.74 3.15 9.82
C PHE A 93 2.12 4.07 10.98
N SER A 94 1.75 3.73 12.21
CA SER A 94 2.14 4.48 13.41
C SER A 94 3.65 4.44 13.63
N ILE A 95 4.25 3.25 13.52
CA ILE A 95 5.70 3.06 13.62
C ILE A 95 6.42 3.80 12.49
N LEU A 96 5.91 3.69 11.25
CA LEU A 96 6.46 4.43 10.11
C LEU A 96 6.41 5.94 10.35
N ALA A 97 5.26 6.47 10.78
CA ALA A 97 5.10 7.90 11.08
C ALA A 97 6.06 8.35 12.19
N PHE A 98 6.22 7.57 13.25
CA PHE A 98 7.18 7.86 14.33
C PHE A 98 8.62 7.88 13.83
N PHE A 99 9.03 6.90 13.03
CA PHE A 99 10.39 6.85 12.49
C PHE A 99 10.65 7.95 11.46
N VAL A 100 9.69 8.22 10.57
CA VAL A 100 9.77 9.34 9.62
C VAL A 100 9.90 10.64 10.39
N ALA A 101 9.02 10.92 11.36
CA ALA A 101 9.10 12.13 12.17
C ALA A 101 10.45 12.26 12.91
N SER A 102 10.97 11.17 13.49
CA SER A 102 12.25 11.16 14.20
C SER A 102 13.45 11.40 13.26
N ALA A 103 13.46 10.73 12.10
CA ALA A 103 14.50 10.89 11.08
C ALA A 103 14.44 12.30 10.47
N SER A 104 13.23 12.76 10.13
CA SER A 104 12.94 14.09 9.65
C SER A 104 13.38 15.16 10.65
N TYR A 105 13.04 15.08 11.93
CA TYR A 105 13.47 16.06 12.93
C TYR A 105 15.01 16.17 13.00
N ARG A 106 15.70 15.03 12.95
CA ARG A 106 17.18 14.99 12.91
C ARG A 106 17.76 15.50 11.58
N ALA A 107 17.07 15.28 10.46
CA ALA A 107 17.50 15.68 9.12
C ALA A 107 17.11 17.12 8.74
N PHE A 108 16.03 17.67 9.34
CA PHE A 108 15.50 19.03 9.12
C PHE A 108 16.23 20.11 9.91
N ARG A 109 17.39 19.81 10.50
CA ARG A 109 18.35 20.86 10.86
C ARG A 109 18.86 21.47 9.54
N ALA A 110 18.11 22.42 8.99
CA ALA A 110 18.25 22.98 7.64
C ALA A 110 19.72 23.18 7.28
N LYS A 111 20.27 22.27 6.48
CA LYS A 111 21.71 22.22 6.14
C LYS A 111 21.96 22.34 4.64
N ASN A 112 20.96 22.07 3.80
CA ASN A 112 21.05 22.13 2.34
C ASN A 112 19.81 22.80 1.71
N THR A 113 19.98 23.30 0.49
CA THR A 113 18.94 23.99 -0.29
C THR A 113 17.78 23.07 -0.65
N GLU A 114 18.04 21.78 -0.92
CA GLU A 114 16.99 20.82 -1.26
C GLU A 114 16.03 20.57 -0.08
N ALA A 115 16.54 20.37 1.14
CA ALA A 115 15.67 20.14 2.30
C ALA A 115 14.83 21.37 2.64
N THR A 116 15.36 22.59 2.43
CA THR A 116 14.61 23.84 2.62
C THR A 116 13.47 23.95 1.61
N LEU A 117 13.71 23.60 0.34
CA LEU A 117 12.66 23.57 -0.68
C LEU A 117 11.54 22.59 -0.31
N LEU A 118 11.92 21.36 0.09
CA LEU A 118 10.97 20.33 0.50
C LEU A 118 10.20 20.72 1.78
N LEU A 119 10.88 21.32 2.77
CA LEU A 119 10.25 21.79 3.99
C LEU A 119 9.23 22.90 3.72
N THR A 120 9.59 23.85 2.84
CA THR A 120 8.71 24.97 2.45
C THR A 120 7.48 24.44 1.72
N ALA A 121 7.68 23.52 0.77
CA ALA A 121 6.57 22.87 0.07
C ALA A 121 5.65 22.10 1.03
N ALA A 122 6.23 21.34 1.96
CA ALA A 122 5.46 20.60 2.97
C ALA A 122 4.65 21.52 3.89
N LEU A 123 5.23 22.65 4.29
CA LEU A 123 4.56 23.65 5.13
C LEU A 123 3.38 24.30 4.40
N ILE A 124 3.54 24.65 3.12
CA ILE A 124 2.46 25.17 2.26
C ILE A 124 1.32 24.16 2.15
N ILE A 125 1.64 22.89 1.90
CA ILE A 125 0.64 21.82 1.79
C ILE A 125 -0.12 21.65 3.10
N LEU A 126 0.58 21.59 4.24
CA LEU A 126 -0.04 21.36 5.54
C LEU A 126 -0.98 22.51 5.91
N LEU A 127 -0.57 23.75 5.67
CA LEU A 127 -1.42 24.91 5.89
C LEU A 127 -2.61 24.93 4.91
N GLY A 128 -2.40 24.62 3.63
CA GLY A 128 -3.46 24.63 2.61
C GLY A 128 -4.53 23.56 2.79
N ARG A 129 -4.23 22.48 3.53
CA ARG A 129 -5.19 21.40 3.87
C ARG A 129 -5.87 21.60 5.22
N THR A 130 -5.55 22.66 5.97
CA THR A 130 -6.18 23.00 7.26
C THR A 130 -6.97 24.30 7.17
N PHE A 131 -7.91 24.50 8.10
CA PHE A 131 -8.69 25.75 8.17
C PHE A 131 -7.82 27.01 8.32
N VAL A 132 -6.60 26.86 8.83
CA VAL A 132 -5.62 27.94 9.00
C VAL A 132 -5.19 28.54 7.67
N GLY A 133 -5.06 27.74 6.61
CA GLY A 133 -4.65 28.21 5.29
C GLY A 133 -5.63 29.20 4.68
N TYR A 134 -6.94 28.93 4.82
CA TYR A 134 -7.98 29.84 4.34
C TYR A 134 -7.99 31.16 5.14
N TRP A 135 -7.93 31.08 6.47
CA TRP A 135 -7.93 32.26 7.33
C TRP A 135 -6.73 33.18 7.06
N LEU A 136 -5.53 32.60 6.88
CA LEU A 136 -4.30 33.35 6.59
C LEU A 136 -4.29 34.06 5.25
N THR A 137 -5.09 33.62 4.28
CA THR A 137 -5.16 34.25 2.95
C THR A 137 -6.50 34.91 2.65
N ALA A 138 -7.40 34.98 3.64
CA ALA A 138 -8.73 35.58 3.48
C ALA A 138 -8.69 37.09 3.21
N TRP A 139 -7.59 37.77 3.58
CA TRP A 139 -7.38 39.20 3.32
C TRP A 139 -6.82 39.50 1.93
N MET A 140 -6.51 38.47 1.13
CA MET A 140 -5.90 38.62 -0.18
C MET A 140 -6.96 39.01 -1.23
N PRO A 141 -6.67 39.95 -2.16
CA PRO A 141 -7.60 40.32 -3.23
C PRO A 141 -7.94 39.13 -4.14
N GLU A 142 -9.17 39.11 -4.69
CA GLU A 142 -9.61 38.05 -5.61
C GLU A 142 -8.72 37.90 -6.85
N SER A 143 -8.05 38.98 -7.28
CA SER A 143 -7.10 38.95 -8.41
C SER A 143 -5.86 38.09 -8.14
N MET A 144 -5.53 37.81 -6.87
CA MET A 144 -4.38 37.00 -6.47
C MET A 144 -4.82 35.64 -5.86
N TYR A 145 -6.04 35.19 -6.17
CA TYR A 145 -6.57 33.90 -5.70
C TYR A 145 -5.64 32.71 -6.02
N TRP A 146 -4.93 32.76 -7.15
CA TRP A 146 -3.97 31.73 -7.56
C TRP A 146 -2.75 31.57 -6.63
N ALA A 147 -2.41 32.59 -5.84
CA ALA A 147 -1.31 32.55 -4.88
C ALA A 147 -1.77 32.28 -3.43
N THR A 148 -3.06 31.99 -3.23
CA THR A 148 -3.55 31.59 -1.92
C THR A 148 -2.96 30.24 -1.51
N ILE A 149 -2.72 30.06 -0.22
CA ILE A 149 -2.10 28.84 0.32
C ILE A 149 -2.90 27.57 -0.04
N PRO A 150 -4.25 27.55 0.01
CA PRO A 150 -5.02 26.39 -0.43
C PRO A 150 -4.83 26.04 -1.91
N GLU A 151 -4.82 27.03 -2.81
CA GLU A 151 -4.65 26.78 -4.25
C GLU A 151 -3.22 26.37 -4.61
N LEU A 152 -2.21 26.97 -3.97
CA LEU A 152 -0.82 26.53 -4.13
C LEU A 152 -0.64 25.07 -3.68
N SER A 153 -1.24 24.69 -2.54
CA SER A 153 -1.29 23.29 -2.11
C SER A 153 -1.99 22.40 -3.13
N GLY A 154 -3.13 22.86 -3.68
CA GLY A 154 -3.88 22.18 -4.74
C GLY A 154 -3.04 21.96 -6.01
N TRP A 155 -2.29 22.98 -6.45
CA TRP A 155 -1.40 22.90 -7.60
C TRP A 155 -0.22 21.94 -7.37
N ILE A 156 0.45 22.04 -6.21
CA ILE A 156 1.54 21.10 -5.85
C ILE A 156 1.02 19.65 -5.87
N MET A 157 -0.17 19.41 -5.33
CA MET A 157 -0.77 18.08 -5.28
C MET A 157 -1.23 17.57 -6.66
N SER A 158 -1.83 18.42 -7.49
CA SER A 158 -2.40 17.99 -8.77
C SER A 158 -1.37 17.86 -9.88
N VAL A 159 -0.31 18.68 -9.85
CA VAL A 159 0.72 18.70 -10.89
C VAL A 159 2.00 18.00 -10.41
N VAL A 160 2.65 18.53 -9.37
CA VAL A 160 3.98 18.07 -8.94
C VAL A 160 3.93 16.66 -8.33
N ASN A 161 3.01 16.43 -7.40
CA ASN A 161 2.85 15.12 -6.76
C ASN A 161 2.43 14.05 -7.79
N GLN A 162 1.43 14.34 -8.63
CA GLN A 162 1.02 13.41 -9.69
C GLN A 162 2.14 13.12 -10.70
N ALA A 163 2.95 14.12 -11.08
CA ALA A 163 4.11 13.92 -11.95
C ALA A 163 5.15 12.99 -11.28
N GLY A 164 5.46 13.24 -9.99
CA GLY A 164 6.37 12.41 -9.21
C GLY A 164 5.88 10.95 -9.07
N GLN A 165 4.61 10.75 -8.71
CA GLN A 165 4.01 9.42 -8.62
C GLN A 165 4.09 8.66 -9.93
N ARG A 166 3.79 9.32 -11.06
CA ARG A 166 3.89 8.69 -12.39
C ARG A 166 5.33 8.31 -12.72
N ALA A 167 6.30 9.18 -12.45
CA ALA A 167 7.72 8.87 -12.66
C ALA A 167 8.18 7.67 -11.83
N ILE A 168 7.79 7.61 -10.55
CA ILE A 168 8.08 6.48 -9.65
C ILE A 168 7.44 5.19 -10.19
N LEU A 169 6.16 5.23 -10.57
CA LEU A 169 5.46 4.05 -11.10
C LEU A 169 6.11 3.52 -12.37
N ILE A 170 6.50 4.41 -13.29
CA ILE A 170 7.23 4.03 -14.51
C ILE A 170 8.58 3.41 -14.14
N GLY A 171 9.31 4.00 -13.20
CA GLY A 171 10.59 3.47 -12.72
C GLY A 171 10.45 2.07 -12.10
N ILE A 172 9.45 1.86 -11.24
CA ILE A 172 9.15 0.56 -10.64
C ILE A 172 8.79 -0.46 -11.71
N ALA A 173 7.90 -0.09 -12.65
CA ALA A 173 7.49 -0.99 -13.73
C ALA A 173 8.68 -1.43 -14.59
N LEU A 174 9.55 -0.49 -14.98
CA LEU A 174 10.77 -0.81 -15.73
C LEU A 174 11.74 -1.68 -14.91
N GLY A 175 11.87 -1.41 -13.61
CA GLY A 175 12.66 -2.24 -12.69
C GLY A 175 12.15 -3.68 -12.64
N VAL A 176 10.84 -3.87 -12.47
CA VAL A 176 10.19 -5.20 -12.44
C VAL A 176 10.36 -5.93 -13.77
N ILE A 177 10.19 -5.24 -14.90
CA ILE A 177 10.40 -5.83 -16.23
C ILE A 177 11.86 -6.27 -16.41
N SER A 178 12.82 -5.44 -15.98
CA SER A 178 14.25 -5.76 -16.07
C SER A 178 14.60 -7.00 -15.25
N THR A 179 14.17 -7.07 -13.98
CA THR A 179 14.39 -8.24 -13.13
C THR A 179 13.71 -9.49 -13.71
N SER A 180 12.48 -9.37 -14.19
CA SER A 180 11.75 -10.49 -14.81
C SER A 180 12.48 -11.03 -16.05
N LEU A 181 13.02 -10.14 -16.89
CA LEU A 181 13.78 -10.52 -18.09
C LEU A 181 15.09 -11.24 -17.72
N LYS A 182 15.82 -10.74 -16.72
CA LYS A 182 17.05 -11.39 -16.25
C LYS A 182 16.81 -12.80 -15.72
N VAL A 183 15.67 -13.02 -15.05
CA VAL A 183 15.26 -14.34 -14.55
C VAL A 183 14.90 -15.26 -15.73
N ILE A 184 14.12 -14.78 -16.72
CA ILE A 184 13.74 -15.59 -17.89
C ILE A 184 14.96 -15.99 -18.73
N LEU A 185 15.91 -15.06 -18.92
CA LEU A 185 17.14 -15.32 -19.67
C LEU A 185 18.18 -16.13 -18.86
N GLY A 186 17.88 -16.49 -17.61
CA GLY A 186 18.77 -17.28 -16.76
C GLY A 186 20.05 -16.57 -16.32
N ILE A 187 20.12 -15.24 -16.51
CA ILE A 187 21.26 -14.41 -16.14
C ILE A 187 21.31 -14.26 -14.61
N GLU A 188 20.15 -14.12 -13.97
CA GLU A 188 20.03 -14.19 -12.51
C GLU A 188 19.49 -15.56 -12.12
N ARG A 189 20.27 -16.32 -11.36
CA ARG A 189 19.75 -17.54 -10.70
C ARG A 189 18.74 -17.08 -9.65
N SER A 190 17.49 -17.48 -9.84
CA SER A 190 16.45 -17.27 -8.84
C SER A 190 16.90 -17.86 -7.50
N TYR A 191 17.10 -17.01 -6.48
CA TYR A 191 17.42 -17.43 -5.12
C TYR A 191 16.26 -18.20 -4.44
N LEU A 192 15.18 -18.51 -5.17
CA LEU A 192 14.05 -19.36 -4.73
C LEU A 192 14.42 -20.85 -4.58
N GLY A 193 15.70 -21.20 -4.66
CA GLY A 193 16.22 -22.51 -4.25
C GLY A 193 16.90 -22.41 -2.88
N GLY A 194 16.13 -22.49 -1.80
CA GLY A 194 16.63 -22.60 -0.42
C GLY A 194 15.89 -23.68 0.38
N GLU A 195 16.51 -24.88 0.42
CA GLU A 195 16.27 -26.08 1.27
C GLU A 195 14.95 -26.89 1.21
#